data_AF-A0A5A7Y2E4-F1
#
_entry.id   AF-A0A5A7Y2E4-F1
#
_cell.length_a   1.000
_cell.length_b   1.000
_cell.length_c   1.000
_cell.angle_alpha   90.00
_cell.angle_beta   90.00
_cell.angle_gamma   90.00
#
_symmetry.space_group_name_H-M   'P 1'
#
loop_
_entity.id
_entity.type
_entity.pdbx_description
1 polymer ?
#
loop_
_entity_poly.entity_id
_entity_poly.type
_entity_poly.pdbx_seq_one_letter_code
_entity_poly.pdbx_strand_id
1 'polypeptide(L)'
;MMLPVLPPIRPMLSKAVTSIPDGASYEPKWDGFRSIWFKDGDDVQFGSRNERPLTRYFPELVEAAIAELPERCVVDGEIVVATDDGLDFDALQLRMHPAASRVRLLAEQTPASFIAFDLLALGDDDWTARPFAERRAALVDALAGCAPPIHLTPATTDIHLAHRWFDEFEGAGLDGVVAKPLDGTYQPDKRAMFKVKHQRTADCVVAGYRLHKSGDDAIGSLMLGLYRDDGALASVGVIGAFPMATRRQLFAELQPLVTDFGGHPWNWAASHDAPEPASARNAGSRWNAGKSLSFVPLRPERVVEVRYDHMEGERFRHLPQFNRWRPDRDPRSCTYAQLEVPMTYDLRDIIPGLGRP
;
A
#
# COMPACT_ATOMS: atom_id res chain seq x y z
N MET A 1 -3.35 29.03 -11.95
CA MET A 1 -2.31 28.89 -10.91
C MET A 1 -1.10 29.79 -11.12
N MET A 2 -0.89 30.75 -10.22
CA MET A 2 0.37 31.43 -9.97
C MET A 2 0.84 31.09 -8.55
N LEU A 3 1.57 29.98 -8.41
CA LEU A 3 2.12 29.52 -7.14
C LEU A 3 3.65 29.52 -7.20
N PRO A 4 4.34 29.75 -6.06
CA PRO A 4 5.81 29.65 -5.99
C PRO A 4 6.32 28.26 -6.37
N VAL A 5 5.52 27.23 -6.11
CA VAL A 5 5.76 25.84 -6.49
C VAL A 5 4.66 25.40 -7.47
N LEU A 6 5.04 25.08 -8.71
CA LEU A 6 4.11 24.70 -9.77
C LEU A 6 4.08 23.17 -9.99
N PRO A 7 2.93 22.60 -10.41
CA PRO A 7 2.90 21.22 -10.87
C PRO A 7 3.62 21.06 -12.23
N PRO A 8 4.23 19.91 -12.52
CA PRO A 8 4.41 18.76 -11.61
C PRO A 8 5.61 18.94 -10.68
N ILE A 9 5.43 18.62 -9.40
CA ILE A 9 6.53 18.35 -8.48
C ILE A 9 6.48 16.88 -8.05
N ARG A 10 7.61 16.20 -8.09
CA ARG A 10 7.68 14.80 -7.66
C ARG A 10 7.71 14.72 -6.14
N PRO A 11 6.98 13.77 -5.53
CA PRO A 11 7.01 13.64 -4.08
C PRO A 11 8.39 13.22 -3.55
N MET A 12 8.80 13.78 -2.41
CA MET A 12 10.00 13.34 -1.68
C MET A 12 9.80 11.92 -1.14
N LEU A 13 10.78 11.03 -1.28
CA LEU A 13 10.60 9.59 -1.01
C LEU A 13 11.22 9.16 0.32
N SER A 14 10.83 7.97 0.79
CA SER A 14 11.43 7.32 1.96
C SER A 14 12.33 6.12 1.60
N LYS A 15 13.36 5.92 2.43
CA LYS A 15 14.19 4.69 2.49
C LYS A 15 13.58 3.75 3.53
N ALA A 16 13.53 2.46 3.23
CA ALA A 16 13.16 1.47 4.23
C ALA A 16 14.33 1.26 5.20
N VAL A 17 14.03 1.26 6.50
CA VAL A 17 14.97 0.96 7.59
C VAL A 17 14.34 -0.07 8.53
N THR A 18 15.16 -0.77 9.32
CA THR A 18 14.70 -1.85 10.21
C THR A 18 14.34 -1.38 11.61
N SER A 19 14.70 -0.15 11.98
CA SER A 19 14.40 0.46 13.28
C SER A 19 14.11 1.95 13.12
N ILE A 20 13.32 2.49 14.06
CA ILE A 20 13.00 3.92 14.12
C ILE A 20 14.29 4.69 14.45
N PRO A 21 14.76 5.58 13.56
CA PRO A 21 15.98 6.35 13.82
C PRO A 21 15.74 7.42 14.88
N ASP A 22 16.71 7.67 15.75
CA ASP A 22 16.67 8.74 16.76
C ASP A 22 16.66 10.15 16.14
N GLY A 23 16.19 11.14 16.91
CA GLY A 23 16.35 12.58 16.61
C GLY A 23 15.56 13.08 15.40
N ALA A 24 14.47 12.39 15.03
CA ALA A 24 13.61 12.75 13.92
C ALA A 24 12.23 13.21 14.40
N SER A 25 11.44 13.76 13.48
CA SER A 25 9.99 13.83 13.65
C SER A 25 9.37 12.55 13.11
N TYR A 26 8.45 11.96 13.88
CA TYR A 26 7.77 10.72 13.59
C TYR A 26 6.31 11.00 13.28
N GLU A 27 5.79 10.32 12.27
CA GLU A 27 4.38 10.36 11.84
C GLU A 27 3.90 8.95 11.54
N PRO A 28 2.61 8.63 11.76
CA PRO A 28 2.03 7.38 11.26
C PRO A 28 2.20 7.25 9.76
N LYS A 29 2.49 6.03 9.28
CA LYS A 29 2.55 5.75 7.86
C LYS A 29 1.15 5.40 7.35
N TRP A 30 0.53 6.38 6.70
CA TRP A 30 -0.78 6.24 6.06
C TRP A 30 -0.71 5.34 4.81
N ASP A 31 -1.76 4.54 4.61
CA ASP A 31 -1.94 3.70 3.44
C ASP A 31 -3.03 4.26 2.53
N GLY A 32 -2.63 4.82 1.39
CA GLY A 32 -3.54 5.49 0.48
C GLY A 32 -2.89 5.88 -0.84
N PHE A 33 -3.40 6.97 -1.42
CA PHE A 33 -2.80 7.60 -2.58
C PHE A 33 -2.11 8.90 -2.21
N ARG A 34 -0.77 8.85 -2.20
CA ARG A 34 0.02 10.07 -2.08
C ARG A 34 -0.34 11.10 -3.14
N SER A 35 -0.68 12.30 -2.68
CA SER A 35 -1.07 13.41 -3.53
C SER A 35 -0.54 14.74 -3.02
N ILE A 36 -0.01 15.55 -3.95
CA ILE A 36 0.37 16.94 -3.70
C ILE A 36 -0.74 17.82 -4.26
N TRP A 37 -1.34 18.62 -3.38
CA TRP A 37 -2.45 19.50 -3.70
C TRP A 37 -1.93 20.90 -3.96
N PHE A 38 -2.34 21.48 -5.08
CA PHE A 38 -2.03 22.83 -5.49
C PHE A 38 -3.34 23.61 -5.49
N LYS A 39 -3.41 24.70 -4.73
CA LYS A 39 -4.59 25.56 -4.65
C LYS A 39 -4.19 27.01 -4.88
N ASP A 40 -4.91 27.67 -5.79
CA ASP A 40 -4.80 29.09 -6.09
C ASP A 40 -6.20 29.69 -6.27
N GLY A 41 -6.77 30.22 -5.19
CA GLY A 41 -8.19 30.56 -5.11
C GLY A 41 -9.05 29.30 -5.25
N ASP A 42 -9.94 29.31 -6.26
CA ASP A 42 -10.83 28.18 -6.59
C ASP A 42 -10.19 27.17 -7.57
N ASP A 43 -9.00 27.47 -8.12
CA ASP A 43 -8.25 26.55 -8.99
C ASP A 43 -7.51 25.53 -8.12
N VAL A 44 -7.98 24.28 -8.13
CA VAL A 44 -7.44 23.17 -7.33
C VAL A 44 -6.99 22.02 -8.23
N GLN A 45 -5.75 21.56 -8.01
CA GLN A 45 -5.18 20.41 -8.73
C GLN A 45 -4.51 19.43 -7.78
N PHE A 46 -4.78 18.14 -7.97
CA PHE A 46 -4.19 17.05 -7.22
C PHE A 46 -3.19 16.29 -8.11
N GLY A 47 -1.90 16.47 -7.83
CA GLY A 47 -0.83 15.70 -8.44
C GLY A 47 -0.67 14.34 -7.76
N SER A 48 -0.55 13.26 -8.53
CA SER A 48 -0.13 11.96 -7.98
C SER A 48 1.37 11.76 -8.05
N ARG A 49 1.86 10.76 -7.33
CA ARG A 49 3.25 10.28 -7.41
C ARG A 49 3.77 9.99 -8.82
N ASN A 50 2.92 9.54 -9.74
CA ASN A 50 3.27 9.24 -11.13
C ASN A 50 2.84 10.35 -12.11
N GLU A 51 2.62 11.57 -11.60
CA GLU A 51 2.25 12.76 -12.39
C GLU A 51 0.91 12.62 -13.14
N ARG A 52 0.07 11.63 -12.77
CA ARG A 52 -1.31 11.51 -13.28
C ARG A 52 -2.23 12.44 -12.48
N PRO A 53 -3.07 13.26 -13.13
CA PRO A 53 -4.04 14.09 -12.43
C PRO A 53 -5.06 13.24 -11.65
N LEU A 54 -5.18 13.49 -10.34
CA LEU A 54 -6.16 12.82 -9.48
C LEU A 54 -7.45 13.64 -9.31
N THR A 55 -7.41 14.95 -9.57
CA THR A 55 -8.47 15.92 -9.27
C THR A 55 -9.87 15.42 -9.62
N ARG A 56 -10.07 14.95 -10.86
CA ARG A 56 -11.39 14.57 -11.35
C ARG A 56 -12.02 13.37 -10.64
N TYR A 57 -11.24 12.56 -9.92
CA TYR A 57 -11.72 11.37 -9.23
C TYR A 57 -12.23 11.66 -7.82
N PHE A 58 -11.92 12.84 -7.27
CA PHE A 58 -12.24 13.23 -5.90
C PHE A 58 -12.92 14.61 -5.86
N PRO A 59 -14.08 14.78 -6.52
CA PRO A 59 -14.78 16.07 -6.54
C PRO A 59 -15.11 16.60 -5.14
N GLU A 60 -15.45 15.72 -4.21
CA GLU A 60 -15.72 16.06 -2.81
C GLU A 60 -14.50 16.68 -2.11
N LEU A 61 -13.30 16.21 -2.45
CA LEU A 61 -12.05 16.76 -1.92
C LEU A 61 -11.68 18.08 -2.58
N VAL A 62 -12.09 18.30 -3.84
CA VAL A 62 -11.93 19.61 -4.50
C VAL A 62 -12.77 20.66 -3.79
N GLU A 63 -14.03 20.36 -3.51
CA GLU A 63 -14.93 21.26 -2.77
C GLU A 63 -14.40 21.55 -1.37
N ALA A 64 -13.95 20.52 -0.64
CA ALA A 64 -13.32 20.68 0.66
C ALA A 64 -12.02 21.50 0.60
N ALA A 65 -11.17 21.27 -0.41
CA ALA A 65 -9.95 22.05 -0.59
C ALA A 65 -10.25 23.54 -0.78
N ILE A 66 -11.26 23.88 -1.58
CA ILE A 66 -11.68 25.27 -1.81
C ILE A 66 -12.14 25.92 -0.50
N ALA A 67 -12.97 25.22 0.28
CA ALA A 67 -13.58 25.74 1.50
C ALA A 67 -12.60 25.85 2.68
N GLU A 68 -11.74 24.85 2.87
CA GLU A 68 -11.02 24.67 4.13
C GLU A 68 -9.53 25.07 4.04
N LEU A 69 -8.88 24.94 2.88
CA LEU A 69 -7.45 25.25 2.76
C LEU A 69 -7.21 26.76 2.56
N PRO A 70 -6.02 27.27 2.95
CA PRO A 70 -5.60 28.63 2.65
C PRO A 70 -5.83 29.01 1.20
N GLU A 71 -6.06 30.31 0.94
CA GLU A 71 -6.38 30.81 -0.40
C GLU A 71 -5.38 30.34 -1.46
N ARG A 72 -4.08 30.35 -1.11
CA ARG A 72 -2.97 29.93 -1.97
C ARG A 72 -2.01 29.05 -1.19
N CYS A 73 -1.89 27.77 -1.56
CA CYS A 73 -0.99 26.84 -0.89
C CYS A 73 -0.63 25.63 -1.76
N VAL A 74 0.48 24.96 -1.40
CA VAL A 74 0.85 23.64 -1.90
C VAL A 74 1.13 22.71 -0.73
N VAL A 75 0.37 21.63 -0.62
CA VAL A 75 0.38 20.69 0.52
C VAL A 75 0.64 19.27 0.02
N ASP A 76 1.56 18.54 0.67
CA ASP A 76 1.80 17.11 0.41
C ASP A 76 1.08 16.27 1.48
N GLY A 77 0.44 15.20 1.04
CA GLY A 77 -0.41 14.39 1.90
C GLY A 77 -0.81 13.05 1.27
N GLU A 78 -1.69 12.35 1.96
CA GLU A 78 -2.24 11.06 1.54
C GLU A 78 -3.76 11.17 1.40
N ILE A 79 -4.31 10.76 0.26
CA ILE A 79 -5.75 10.55 0.10
C ILE A 79 -6.07 9.14 0.59
N VAL A 80 -7.04 9.03 1.50
CA VAL A 80 -7.45 7.77 2.12
C VAL A 80 -8.96 7.59 2.06
N VAL A 81 -9.44 6.35 2.21
CA VAL A 81 -10.84 6.06 2.53
C VAL A 81 -10.83 5.39 3.90
N ALA A 82 -11.50 5.99 4.87
CA ALA A 82 -11.62 5.45 6.22
C ALA A 82 -13.00 4.79 6.40
N THR A 83 -13.00 3.59 6.98
CA THR A 83 -14.18 2.81 7.34
C THR A 83 -14.15 2.50 8.84
N ASP A 84 -15.20 1.86 9.35
CA ASP A 84 -15.26 1.42 10.76
C ASP A 84 -14.17 0.37 11.09
N ASP A 85 -13.62 -0.29 10.06
CA ASP A 85 -12.58 -1.31 10.17
C ASP A 85 -11.16 -0.77 9.91
N GLY A 86 -11.00 0.54 9.66
CA GLY A 86 -9.72 1.19 9.35
C GLY A 86 -9.63 1.76 7.94
N LEU A 87 -8.41 1.94 7.41
CA LEU A 87 -8.24 2.46 6.05
C LEU A 87 -8.51 1.37 5.01
N ASP A 88 -9.44 1.65 4.10
CA ASP A 88 -9.83 0.76 3.01
C ASP A 88 -9.20 1.20 1.69
N PHE A 89 -8.02 0.63 1.42
CA PHE A 89 -7.29 0.88 0.19
C PHE A 89 -8.03 0.35 -1.06
N ASP A 90 -8.82 -0.72 -0.94
CA ASP A 90 -9.52 -1.32 -2.08
C ASP A 90 -10.69 -0.44 -2.52
N ALA A 91 -11.47 0.06 -1.54
CA ALA A 91 -12.47 1.08 -1.79
C ALA A 91 -11.84 2.33 -2.44
N LEU A 92 -10.68 2.78 -1.95
CA LEU A 92 -9.93 3.89 -2.55
C LEU A 92 -9.54 3.60 -4.02
N GLN A 93 -9.08 2.38 -4.34
CA GLN A 93 -8.77 2.00 -5.71
C GLN A 93 -10.00 2.04 -6.63
N LEU A 94 -11.18 1.64 -6.12
CA LEU A 94 -12.42 1.69 -6.87
C LEU A 94 -12.82 3.12 -7.26
N ARG A 95 -12.34 4.15 -6.54
CA ARG A 95 -12.56 5.58 -6.85
C ARG A 95 -11.96 5.99 -8.19
N MET A 96 -10.89 5.33 -8.67
CA MET A 96 -10.25 5.62 -9.96
C MET A 96 -11.06 5.10 -11.15
N HIS A 97 -12.33 5.53 -11.26
CA HIS A 97 -13.26 5.06 -12.27
C HIS A 97 -13.26 5.96 -13.52
N PRO A 98 -13.30 5.40 -14.75
CA PRO A 98 -13.34 6.21 -15.98
C PRO A 98 -14.63 7.04 -16.14
N ALA A 99 -15.78 6.48 -15.76
CA ALA A 99 -17.08 7.14 -15.88
C ALA A 99 -17.32 8.15 -14.75
N ALA A 100 -17.55 9.42 -15.10
CA ALA A 100 -17.78 10.51 -14.15
C ALA A 100 -19.02 10.32 -13.26
N SER A 101 -20.09 9.71 -13.79
CA SER A 101 -21.28 9.39 -12.99
C SER A 101 -20.97 8.42 -11.85
N ARG A 102 -20.12 7.42 -12.10
CA ARG A 102 -19.68 6.47 -11.06
C ARG A 102 -18.74 7.12 -10.05
N VAL A 103 -17.89 8.05 -10.49
CA VAL A 103 -17.03 8.84 -9.59
C VAL A 103 -17.89 9.64 -8.61
N ARG A 104 -18.91 10.36 -9.09
CA ARG A 104 -19.83 11.13 -8.24
C ARG A 104 -20.58 10.24 -7.25
N LEU A 105 -21.16 9.14 -7.75
CA LEU A 105 -21.85 8.17 -6.90
C LEU A 105 -20.93 7.61 -5.78
N LEU A 106 -19.69 7.24 -6.13
CA LEU A 106 -18.74 6.73 -5.14
C LEU A 106 -18.24 7.82 -4.19
N ALA A 107 -18.29 9.10 -4.56
CA ALA A 107 -17.89 10.21 -3.70
C ALA A 107 -18.87 10.37 -2.53
N GLU A 108 -20.15 10.11 -2.81
CA GLU A 108 -21.21 10.12 -1.80
C GLU A 108 -21.21 8.83 -0.96
N GLN A 109 -20.99 7.67 -1.60
CA GLN A 109 -21.07 6.36 -0.92
C GLN A 109 -19.84 6.05 -0.05
N THR A 110 -18.65 6.36 -0.56
CA THR A 110 -17.35 6.06 0.06
C THR A 110 -16.47 7.31 -0.06
N PRO A 111 -16.81 8.39 0.67
CA PRO A 111 -16.06 9.64 0.60
C PRO A 111 -14.61 9.41 1.03
N ALA A 112 -13.69 10.07 0.34
CA ALA A 112 -12.28 10.06 0.72
C ALA A 112 -11.97 11.20 1.71
N SER A 113 -10.85 11.06 2.41
CA SER A 113 -10.26 12.08 3.27
C SER A 113 -8.84 12.39 2.82
N PHE A 114 -8.33 13.58 3.17
CA PHE A 114 -6.95 13.96 2.89
C PHE A 114 -6.20 14.21 4.19
N ILE A 115 -5.06 13.55 4.34
CA ILE A 115 -4.20 13.66 5.51
C ILE A 115 -2.92 14.39 5.09
N ALA A 116 -2.83 15.66 5.44
CA ALA A 116 -1.70 16.53 5.15
C ALA A 116 -0.52 16.24 6.08
N PHE A 117 0.70 16.23 5.52
CA PHE A 117 1.91 15.95 6.28
C PHE A 117 3.14 16.80 5.91
N ASP A 118 3.09 17.64 4.87
CA ASP A 118 4.14 18.62 4.57
C ASP A 118 3.55 19.86 3.84
N LEU A 119 4.22 21.00 3.98
CA LEU A 119 3.86 22.27 3.34
C LEU A 119 4.97 22.69 2.37
N LEU A 120 4.64 22.87 1.09
CA LEU A 120 5.61 23.20 0.05
C LEU A 120 5.53 24.67 -0.39
N ALA A 121 4.35 25.29 -0.29
CA ALA A 121 4.16 26.71 -0.52
C ALA A 121 2.97 27.25 0.29
N LEU A 122 3.03 28.53 0.67
CA LEU A 122 1.93 29.24 1.33
C LEU A 122 1.97 30.71 0.90
N GLY A 123 0.87 31.22 0.34
CA GLY A 123 0.84 32.54 -0.27
C GLY A 123 1.86 32.65 -1.41
N ASP A 124 2.79 33.59 -1.28
CA ASP A 124 3.89 33.84 -2.23
C ASP A 124 5.22 33.20 -1.81
N ASP A 125 5.25 32.48 -0.69
CA ASP A 125 6.47 31.88 -0.16
C ASP A 125 6.66 30.43 -0.63
N ASP A 126 7.85 30.14 -1.16
CA ASP A 126 8.35 28.77 -1.38
C ASP A 126 8.95 28.23 -0.07
N TRP A 127 8.40 27.12 0.42
CA TRP A 127 8.83 26.47 1.66
C TRP A 127 9.79 25.29 1.44
N THR A 128 10.03 24.86 0.20
CA THR A 128 10.78 23.63 -0.10
C THR A 128 12.23 23.66 0.42
N ALA A 129 12.86 24.83 0.44
CA ALA A 129 14.21 25.02 0.95
C ALA A 129 14.30 25.18 2.48
N ARG A 130 13.16 25.26 3.19
CA ARG A 130 13.12 25.41 4.65
C ARG A 130 13.30 24.06 5.35
N PRO A 131 13.87 24.03 6.57
CA PRO A 131 13.89 22.84 7.44
C PRO A 131 12.49 22.24 7.66
N PHE A 132 12.39 20.91 7.78
CA PHE A 132 11.11 20.23 8.01
C PHE A 132 10.40 20.73 9.28
N ALA A 133 11.13 21.03 10.35
CA ALA A 133 10.55 21.59 11.57
C ALA A 133 9.78 22.90 11.31
N GLU A 134 10.32 23.79 10.48
CA GLU A 134 9.66 25.04 10.09
C GLU A 134 8.44 24.77 9.20
N ARG A 135 8.58 23.91 8.19
CA ARG A 135 7.45 23.55 7.30
C ARG A 135 6.31 22.90 8.08
N ARG A 136 6.63 22.05 9.05
CA ARG A 136 5.66 21.37 9.90
C ARG A 136 4.90 22.34 10.80
N ALA A 137 5.59 23.29 11.44
CA ALA A 137 4.95 24.31 12.25
C ALA A 137 4.00 25.17 11.39
N ALA A 138 4.46 25.62 10.23
CA ALA A 138 3.65 26.39 9.30
C ALA A 138 2.43 25.60 8.77
N LEU A 139 2.57 24.29 8.54
CA LEU A 139 1.45 23.43 8.18
C LEU A 139 0.40 23.34 9.29
N VAL A 140 0.84 23.19 10.55
CA VAL A 140 -0.06 23.14 11.72
C VAL A 140 -0.87 24.44 11.80
N ASP A 141 -0.20 25.59 11.70
CA ASP A 141 -0.85 26.89 11.77
C ASP A 141 -1.81 27.10 10.59
N ALA A 142 -1.38 26.73 9.38
CA ALA A 142 -2.19 26.87 8.16
C ALA A 142 -3.46 26.00 8.17
N LEU A 143 -3.45 24.87 8.89
CA LEU A 143 -4.58 23.94 8.96
C LEU A 143 -5.35 23.99 10.29
N ALA A 144 -5.02 24.92 11.20
CA ALA A 144 -5.61 24.98 12.54
C ALA A 144 -7.14 25.16 12.54
N GLY A 145 -7.69 25.76 11.48
CA GLY A 145 -9.13 25.98 11.30
C GLY A 145 -9.83 24.99 10.38
N CYS A 146 -9.11 24.03 9.77
CA CYS A 146 -9.70 23.10 8.81
C CYS A 146 -10.61 22.07 9.48
N ALA A 147 -11.74 21.81 8.85
CA ALA A 147 -12.66 20.74 9.21
C ALA A 147 -12.48 19.48 8.32
N PRO A 148 -13.01 18.32 8.75
CA PRO A 148 -13.11 17.15 7.88
C PRO A 148 -13.77 17.49 6.54
N PRO A 149 -13.33 16.89 5.42
CA PRO A 149 -12.48 15.70 5.33
C PRO A 149 -10.98 15.99 5.19
N ILE A 150 -10.52 17.20 5.53
CA ILE A 150 -9.10 17.56 5.55
C ILE A 150 -8.56 17.43 6.97
N HIS A 151 -7.47 16.68 7.11
CA HIS A 151 -6.87 16.39 8.40
C HIS A 151 -5.37 16.64 8.36
N LEU A 152 -4.83 17.00 9.52
CA LEU A 152 -3.40 17.06 9.75
C LEU A 152 -2.93 15.73 10.36
N THR A 153 -1.90 15.10 9.80
CA THR A 153 -1.30 13.92 10.46
C THR A 153 -0.77 14.31 11.85
N PRO A 154 -0.96 13.49 12.91
CA PRO A 154 -0.22 13.69 14.15
C PRO A 154 1.28 13.51 13.89
N ALA A 155 2.09 14.23 14.64
CA ALA A 155 3.54 14.15 14.59
C ALA A 155 4.12 14.28 16.00
N THR A 156 5.22 13.58 16.27
CA THR A 156 5.93 13.63 17.56
C THR A 156 7.44 13.62 17.35
N THR A 157 8.19 14.16 18.30
CA THR A 157 9.65 13.96 18.41
C THR A 157 10.02 12.99 19.54
N ASP A 158 9.02 12.50 20.28
CA ASP A 158 9.19 11.46 21.29
C ASP A 158 9.26 10.08 20.63
N ILE A 159 10.44 9.46 20.70
CA ILE A 159 10.67 8.14 20.12
C ILE A 159 9.88 7.03 20.83
N HIS A 160 9.59 7.16 22.13
CA HIS A 160 8.78 6.18 22.85
C HIS A 160 7.33 6.21 22.36
N LEU A 161 6.80 7.40 22.10
CA LEU A 161 5.49 7.53 21.48
C LEU A 161 5.49 6.98 20.04
N ALA A 162 6.56 7.21 19.27
CA ALA A 162 6.68 6.64 17.93
C ALA A 162 6.72 5.09 17.95
N HIS A 163 7.39 4.49 18.93
CA HIS A 163 7.36 3.03 19.15
C HIS A 163 5.96 2.54 19.50
N ARG A 164 5.22 3.25 20.38
CA ARG A 164 3.82 2.90 20.65
C ARG A 164 2.95 2.99 19.41
N TRP A 165 3.10 4.04 18.61
CA TRP A 165 2.38 4.15 17.33
C TRP A 165 2.71 3.02 16.37
N PHE A 166 3.97 2.56 16.35
CA PHE A 166 4.37 1.40 15.57
C PHE A 166 3.66 0.15 16.10
N ASP A 167 3.81 -0.18 17.39
CA ASP A 167 3.30 -1.44 17.95
C ASP A 167 1.76 -1.51 18.06
N GLU A 168 1.09 -0.39 18.33
CA GLU A 168 -0.35 -0.36 18.65
C GLU A 168 -1.26 -0.11 17.43
N PHE A 169 -0.79 0.57 16.38
CA PHE A 169 -1.67 1.05 15.29
C PHE A 169 -1.67 0.19 14.02
N GLU A 170 -0.96 -0.93 14.03
CA GLU A 170 -0.74 -1.80 12.87
C GLU A 170 -2.05 -2.33 12.22
N GLY A 171 -3.17 -2.36 12.96
CA GLY A 171 -4.44 -2.90 12.50
C GLY A 171 -5.40 -1.91 11.85
N ALA A 172 -5.20 -0.60 12.03
CA ALA A 172 -6.14 0.44 11.57
C ALA A 172 -5.90 0.88 10.11
N GLY A 173 -5.05 0.17 9.36
CA GLY A 173 -4.58 0.60 8.04
C GLY A 173 -3.32 1.46 8.07
N LEU A 174 -2.63 1.52 9.22
CA LEU A 174 -1.30 2.09 9.34
C LEU A 174 -0.25 0.99 9.24
N ASP A 175 0.68 1.11 8.29
CA ASP A 175 1.68 0.06 8.01
C ASP A 175 3.05 0.36 8.61
N GLY A 176 3.12 1.31 9.54
CA GLY A 176 4.29 1.64 10.33
C GLY A 176 4.45 3.13 10.59
N VAL A 177 5.70 3.60 10.65
CA VAL A 177 6.07 4.98 11.00
C VAL A 177 6.99 5.57 9.94
N VAL A 178 6.79 6.85 9.63
CA VAL A 178 7.71 7.66 8.83
C VAL A 178 8.52 8.55 9.77
N ALA A 179 9.85 8.48 9.65
CA ALA A 179 10.77 9.38 10.35
C ALA A 179 11.36 10.39 9.36
N LYS A 180 11.27 11.67 9.72
CA LYS A 180 11.70 12.82 8.91
C LYS A 180 12.77 13.60 9.68
N PRO A 181 13.98 13.80 9.10
CA PRO A 181 14.98 14.69 9.71
C PRO A 181 14.42 16.11 9.88
N LEU A 182 14.56 16.69 11.08
CA LEU A 182 13.98 17.99 11.44
C LEU A 182 14.61 19.15 10.65
N ASP A 183 15.90 19.07 10.36
CA ASP A 183 16.68 20.05 9.60
C ASP A 183 16.61 19.84 8.08
N GLY A 184 15.99 18.75 7.63
CA GLY A 184 15.94 18.36 6.22
C GLY A 184 15.04 19.26 5.39
N THR A 185 15.54 19.72 4.24
CA THR A 185 14.74 20.39 3.21
C THR A 185 13.87 19.41 2.43
N TYR A 186 12.85 19.90 1.74
CA TYR A 186 12.04 19.07 0.84
C TYR A 186 12.83 18.77 -0.43
N GLN A 187 13.02 17.49 -0.74
CA GLN A 187 13.84 17.05 -1.86
C GLN A 187 13.02 16.21 -2.85
N PRO A 188 12.47 16.83 -3.91
CA PRO A 188 11.65 16.13 -4.91
C PRO A 188 12.37 14.92 -5.50
N ASP A 189 11.67 13.79 -5.56
CA ASP A 189 12.17 12.51 -6.11
C ASP A 189 13.42 11.93 -5.41
N LYS A 190 13.84 12.49 -4.27
CA LYS A 190 14.95 11.97 -3.47
C LYS A 190 14.45 11.17 -2.29
N ARG A 191 15.15 10.08 -1.99
CA ARG A 191 14.90 9.28 -0.78
C ARG A 191 15.61 9.91 0.40
N ALA A 192 14.95 10.83 1.08
CA ALA A 192 15.53 11.58 2.19
C ALA A 192 14.72 11.47 3.50
N MET A 193 13.56 10.81 3.47
CA MET A 193 12.85 10.35 4.67
C MET A 193 13.16 8.86 4.95
N PHE A 194 12.77 8.37 6.12
CA PHE A 194 12.90 6.97 6.49
C PHE A 194 11.52 6.41 6.81
N LYS A 195 11.27 5.16 6.42
CA LYS A 195 10.07 4.43 6.80
C LYS A 195 10.46 3.14 7.49
N VAL A 196 9.75 2.86 8.57
CA VAL A 196 9.85 1.62 9.33
C VAL A 196 8.50 0.95 9.17
N LYS A 197 8.50 -0.31 8.75
CA LYS A 197 7.30 -1.12 8.60
C LYS A 197 7.45 -2.39 9.42
N HIS A 198 6.34 -2.95 9.87
CA HIS A 198 6.33 -4.31 10.40
C HIS A 198 6.84 -5.27 9.33
N GLN A 199 7.74 -6.16 9.74
CA GLN A 199 8.20 -7.24 8.89
C GLN A 199 7.47 -8.50 9.31
N ARG A 200 6.39 -8.80 8.59
CA ARG A 200 5.68 -10.06 8.78
C ARG A 200 6.27 -11.14 7.90
N THR A 201 6.28 -12.36 8.41
CA THR A 201 6.64 -13.54 7.64
C THR A 201 5.53 -14.57 7.67
N ALA A 202 5.36 -15.27 6.56
CA ALA A 202 4.47 -16.41 6.47
C ALA A 202 5.21 -17.56 5.78
N ASP A 203 5.09 -18.76 6.36
CA ASP A 203 5.46 -20.01 5.72
C ASP A 203 4.34 -20.42 4.77
N CYS A 204 4.64 -20.44 3.48
CA CYS A 204 3.71 -20.75 2.42
C CYS A 204 4.11 -22.02 1.68
N VAL A 205 3.13 -22.81 1.29
CA VAL A 205 3.32 -23.98 0.41
C VAL A 205 3.51 -23.49 -1.02
N VAL A 206 4.49 -24.06 -1.72
CA VAL A 206 4.66 -23.86 -3.16
C VAL A 206 3.95 -25.01 -3.89
N ALA A 207 2.84 -24.70 -4.56
CA ALA A 207 2.03 -25.68 -5.29
C ALA A 207 1.97 -25.42 -6.81
N GLY A 208 2.86 -24.57 -7.32
CA GLY A 208 2.97 -24.35 -8.76
C GLY A 208 3.98 -23.29 -9.12
N TYR A 209 4.28 -23.16 -10.40
CA TYR A 209 5.05 -22.02 -10.93
C TYR A 209 4.55 -21.57 -12.30
N ARG A 210 4.79 -20.30 -12.61
CA ARG A 210 4.61 -19.74 -13.95
C ARG A 210 5.96 -19.58 -14.62
N LEU A 211 6.02 -19.83 -15.91
CA LEU A 211 7.22 -19.59 -16.71
C LEU A 211 7.52 -18.09 -16.83
N HIS A 212 8.80 -17.76 -16.93
CA HIS A 212 9.23 -16.39 -17.17
C HIS A 212 8.98 -16.02 -18.64
N LYS A 213 8.66 -14.75 -18.90
CA LYS A 213 8.35 -14.28 -20.28
C LYS A 213 9.50 -14.44 -21.28
N SER A 214 10.71 -14.75 -20.83
CA SER A 214 11.90 -14.87 -21.69
C SER A 214 12.14 -16.27 -22.24
N GLY A 215 11.43 -17.30 -21.74
CA GLY A 215 11.70 -18.68 -22.13
C GLY A 215 10.99 -19.70 -21.24
N ASP A 216 11.06 -20.95 -21.66
CA ASP A 216 10.47 -22.12 -21.00
C ASP A 216 11.41 -22.79 -19.98
N ASP A 217 12.63 -22.26 -19.80
CA ASP A 217 13.68 -22.78 -18.92
C ASP A 217 13.85 -21.99 -17.61
N ALA A 218 12.95 -21.05 -17.32
CA ALA A 218 13.09 -20.13 -16.20
C ALA A 218 11.76 -19.86 -15.49
N ILE A 219 11.81 -19.80 -14.15
CA ILE A 219 10.64 -19.46 -13.35
C ILE A 219 10.35 -17.96 -13.39
N GLY A 220 9.13 -17.60 -13.78
CA GLY A 220 8.56 -16.28 -13.68
C GLY A 220 8.09 -15.95 -12.27
N SER A 221 7.32 -16.86 -11.68
CA SER A 221 6.84 -16.74 -10.30
C SER A 221 6.48 -18.10 -9.71
N LEU A 222 6.69 -18.29 -8.41
CA LEU A 222 6.20 -19.43 -7.64
C LEU A 222 4.83 -19.09 -7.05
N MET A 223 3.90 -20.04 -7.10
CA MET A 223 2.56 -19.89 -6.57
C MET A 223 2.48 -20.36 -5.13
N LEU A 224 1.92 -19.52 -4.27
CA LEU A 224 1.89 -19.70 -2.83
C LEU A 224 0.51 -20.13 -2.36
N GLY A 225 0.47 -21.01 -1.36
CA GLY A 225 -0.76 -21.38 -0.69
C GLY A 225 -0.65 -21.53 0.82
N LEU A 226 -1.79 -21.34 1.48
CA LEU A 226 -2.01 -21.59 2.90
C LEU A 226 -3.20 -22.52 3.08
N TYR A 227 -3.09 -23.46 4.02
CA TYR A 227 -4.17 -24.35 4.39
C TYR A 227 -5.19 -23.63 5.27
N ARG A 228 -6.46 -23.88 4.98
CA ARG A 228 -7.59 -23.55 5.85
C ARG A 228 -7.81 -24.65 6.88
N ASP A 229 -8.67 -24.36 7.85
CA ASP A 229 -9.09 -25.31 8.88
C ASP A 229 -9.83 -26.53 8.29
N ASP A 230 -10.48 -26.37 7.12
CA ASP A 230 -11.13 -27.46 6.39
C ASP A 230 -10.13 -28.35 5.58
N GLY A 231 -8.84 -28.02 5.61
CA GLY A 231 -7.78 -28.73 4.90
C GLY A 231 -7.62 -28.36 3.43
N ALA A 232 -8.38 -27.40 2.90
CA ALA A 232 -8.21 -26.87 1.55
C ALA A 232 -7.01 -25.92 1.45
N LEU A 233 -6.24 -26.02 0.36
CA LEU A 233 -5.10 -25.13 0.09
C LEU A 233 -5.60 -23.89 -0.67
N ALA A 234 -5.73 -22.76 0.01
CA ALA A 234 -6.06 -21.48 -0.61
C ALA A 234 -4.85 -20.90 -1.34
N SER A 235 -5.04 -20.32 -2.53
CA SER A 235 -3.99 -19.57 -3.22
C SER A 235 -3.89 -18.16 -2.62
N VAL A 236 -2.71 -17.82 -2.10
CA VAL A 236 -2.49 -16.56 -1.37
C VAL A 236 -1.64 -15.54 -2.14
N GLY A 237 -1.26 -15.88 -3.38
CA GLY A 237 -0.47 -15.01 -4.24
C GLY A 237 0.75 -15.71 -4.83
N VAL A 238 1.77 -14.94 -5.20
CA VAL A 238 2.98 -15.45 -5.85
C VAL A 238 4.23 -14.72 -5.36
N ILE A 239 5.39 -15.38 -5.37
CA ILE A 239 6.71 -14.71 -5.30
C ILE A 239 7.38 -14.77 -6.67
N GLY A 240 8.06 -13.69 -7.08
CA GLY A 240 8.63 -13.63 -8.43
C GLY A 240 9.80 -12.69 -8.64
N ALA A 241 10.35 -12.06 -7.59
CA ALA A 241 11.44 -11.09 -7.71
C ALA A 241 12.84 -11.75 -7.62
N PHE A 242 13.11 -12.71 -8.51
CA PHE A 242 14.38 -13.45 -8.53
C PHE A 242 15.35 -12.94 -9.62
N PRO A 243 16.68 -12.93 -9.36
CA PRO A 243 17.69 -12.80 -10.41
C PRO A 243 17.55 -13.90 -11.48
N MET A 244 17.93 -13.62 -12.73
CA MET A 244 17.78 -14.60 -13.83
C MET A 244 18.47 -15.95 -13.56
N ALA A 245 19.67 -15.93 -12.96
CA ALA A 245 20.38 -17.16 -12.60
C ALA A 245 19.55 -18.03 -11.63
N THR A 246 19.00 -17.42 -10.58
CA THR A 246 18.13 -18.09 -9.60
C THR A 246 16.87 -18.67 -10.26
N ARG A 247 16.28 -17.97 -11.24
CA ARG A 247 15.09 -18.47 -11.94
C ARG A 247 15.33 -19.76 -12.71
N ARG A 248 16.48 -19.88 -13.37
CA ARG A 248 16.89 -21.10 -14.09
C ARG A 248 17.24 -22.22 -13.14
N GLN A 249 17.95 -21.89 -12.06
CA GLN A 249 18.26 -22.85 -10.99
C GLN A 249 16.97 -23.44 -10.40
N LEU A 250 16.03 -22.58 -9.97
CA LEU A 250 14.75 -23.02 -9.42
C LEU A 250 13.93 -23.83 -10.42
N PHE A 251 13.98 -23.47 -11.71
CA PHE A 251 13.32 -24.25 -12.75
C PHE A 251 13.81 -25.69 -12.76
N ALA A 252 15.13 -25.91 -12.78
CA ALA A 252 15.72 -27.24 -12.75
C ALA A 252 15.40 -28.00 -11.44
N GLU A 253 15.51 -27.33 -10.29
CA GLU A 253 15.29 -27.93 -8.98
C GLU A 253 13.84 -28.39 -8.73
N LEU A 254 12.87 -27.72 -9.34
CA LEU A 254 11.44 -28.03 -9.14
C LEU A 254 10.90 -29.06 -10.14
N GLN A 255 11.65 -29.43 -11.19
CA GLN A 255 11.20 -30.44 -12.17
C GLN A 255 10.76 -31.77 -11.54
N PRO A 256 11.46 -32.33 -10.53
CA PRO A 256 11.03 -33.57 -9.88
C PRO A 256 9.67 -33.46 -9.17
N LEU A 257 9.21 -32.25 -8.86
CA LEU A 257 7.96 -31.98 -8.18
C LEU A 257 6.80 -31.70 -9.14
N VAL A 258 7.06 -31.55 -10.44
CA VAL A 258 6.01 -31.35 -11.44
C VAL A 258 5.04 -32.52 -11.42
N THR A 259 3.75 -32.19 -11.48
CA THR A 259 2.64 -33.15 -11.48
C THR A 259 1.62 -32.74 -12.53
N ASP A 260 0.55 -33.50 -12.69
CA ASP A 260 -0.65 -33.07 -13.39
C ASP A 260 -1.67 -32.45 -12.41
N PHE A 261 -2.81 -31.99 -12.94
CA PHE A 261 -3.89 -31.45 -12.12
C PHE A 261 -4.77 -32.52 -11.46
N GLY A 262 -4.55 -33.80 -11.75
CA GLY A 262 -5.26 -34.93 -11.15
C GLY A 262 -4.96 -35.00 -9.65
N GLY A 263 -5.95 -34.69 -8.81
CA GLY A 263 -5.76 -34.64 -7.35
C GLY A 263 -4.95 -33.45 -6.85
N HIS A 264 -4.57 -32.53 -7.73
CA HIS A 264 -3.90 -31.29 -7.34
C HIS A 264 -4.88 -30.38 -6.56
N PRO A 265 -4.47 -29.71 -5.46
CA PRO A 265 -5.36 -28.84 -4.68
C PRO A 265 -5.95 -27.68 -5.49
N TRP A 266 -5.29 -27.29 -6.58
CA TRP A 266 -5.73 -26.25 -7.51
C TRP A 266 -6.09 -26.81 -8.89
N ASN A 267 -6.80 -27.94 -8.92
CA ASN A 267 -7.29 -28.57 -10.16
C ASN A 267 -8.27 -27.70 -10.96
N TRP A 268 -8.86 -26.66 -10.35
CA TRP A 268 -9.68 -25.65 -11.02
C TRP A 268 -8.97 -24.98 -12.21
N ALA A 269 -7.62 -24.95 -12.19
CA ALA A 269 -6.82 -24.40 -13.28
C ALA A 269 -6.67 -25.33 -14.49
N ALA A 270 -7.12 -26.58 -14.40
CA ALA A 270 -7.11 -27.53 -15.52
C ALA A 270 -8.11 -27.13 -16.62
N SER A 271 -9.28 -26.64 -16.20
CA SER A 271 -10.31 -26.11 -17.07
C SER A 271 -9.97 -24.68 -17.50
N HIS A 272 -9.33 -24.55 -18.66
CA HIS A 272 -9.01 -23.26 -19.28
C HIS A 272 -10.26 -22.41 -19.63
N ASP A 273 -11.48 -22.94 -19.40
CA ASP A 273 -12.78 -22.32 -19.68
C ASP A 273 -13.79 -22.36 -18.49
N ALA A 274 -13.38 -22.71 -17.27
CA ALA A 274 -14.33 -22.70 -16.14
C ALA A 274 -14.65 -21.27 -15.65
N PRO A 275 -15.93 -20.89 -15.46
CA PRO A 275 -16.28 -19.60 -14.86
C PRO A 275 -15.71 -19.53 -13.44
N GLU A 276 -15.09 -18.39 -13.14
CA GLU A 276 -14.34 -18.16 -11.91
C GLU A 276 -15.13 -18.60 -10.66
N PRO A 277 -14.55 -19.45 -9.78
CA PRO A 277 -15.04 -19.53 -8.41
C PRO A 277 -14.94 -18.12 -7.79
N ALA A 278 -15.81 -17.78 -6.85
CA ALA A 278 -15.81 -16.45 -6.21
C ALA A 278 -14.43 -16.07 -5.63
N SER A 279 -13.61 -17.06 -5.28
CA SER A 279 -12.23 -16.91 -4.82
C SER A 279 -11.19 -16.59 -5.91
N ALA A 280 -11.53 -16.70 -7.20
CA ALA A 280 -10.66 -16.34 -8.34
C ALA A 280 -10.99 -14.98 -8.96
N ARG A 281 -12.23 -14.47 -8.80
CA ARG A 281 -12.70 -13.17 -9.32
C ARG A 281 -11.82 -11.98 -8.94
N ASN A 282 -11.17 -12.05 -7.78
CA ASN A 282 -10.29 -10.99 -7.31
C ASN A 282 -8.83 -11.18 -7.76
N ALA A 283 -8.50 -12.19 -8.57
CA ALA A 283 -7.12 -12.43 -9.08
C ALA A 283 -6.78 -11.53 -10.28
N GLY A 284 -7.78 -10.89 -10.87
CA GLY A 284 -7.62 -9.84 -11.85
C GLY A 284 -7.27 -8.52 -11.19
N SER A 285 -5.99 -8.17 -11.14
CA SER A 285 -5.64 -6.75 -11.08
C SER A 285 -6.28 -6.07 -12.30
N ARG A 286 -7.10 -5.05 -12.09
CA ARG A 286 -7.70 -4.20 -13.16
C ARG A 286 -6.63 -3.61 -14.10
N TRP A 287 -5.36 -3.67 -13.71
CA TRP A 287 -4.17 -3.24 -14.44
C TRP A 287 -3.50 -4.34 -15.30
N ASN A 288 -3.95 -5.60 -15.23
CA ASN A 288 -3.40 -6.75 -15.97
C ASN A 288 -4.52 -7.60 -16.62
N ALA A 289 -5.44 -6.96 -17.34
CA ALA A 289 -6.43 -7.68 -18.14
C ALA A 289 -5.73 -8.49 -19.26
N GLY A 290 -5.96 -9.80 -19.33
CA GLY A 290 -5.51 -10.67 -20.42
C GLY A 290 -4.29 -11.57 -20.15
N LYS A 291 -3.78 -11.64 -18.91
CA LYS A 291 -2.72 -12.62 -18.57
C LYS A 291 -3.32 -14.02 -18.40
N SER A 292 -2.77 -15.00 -19.12
CA SER A 292 -3.07 -16.41 -18.87
C SER A 292 -2.83 -16.75 -17.39
N LEU A 293 -3.84 -17.30 -16.74
CA LEU A 293 -3.75 -17.79 -15.37
C LEU A 293 -3.04 -19.15 -15.28
N SER A 294 -2.72 -19.76 -16.42
CA SER A 294 -2.05 -21.06 -16.50
C SER A 294 -0.72 -21.08 -15.73
N PHE A 295 -0.43 -22.24 -15.16
CA PHE A 295 0.78 -22.52 -14.42
C PHE A 295 1.13 -24.01 -14.51
N VAL A 296 2.38 -24.35 -14.22
CA VAL A 296 2.85 -25.73 -14.09
C VAL A 296 2.59 -26.17 -12.65
N PRO A 297 1.71 -27.16 -12.41
CA PRO A 297 1.40 -27.60 -11.05
C PRO A 297 2.57 -28.37 -10.45
N LEU A 298 2.79 -28.16 -9.15
CA LEU A 298 3.80 -28.85 -8.38
C LEU A 298 3.13 -29.61 -7.24
N ARG A 299 3.65 -30.79 -6.90
CA ARG A 299 3.25 -31.46 -5.66
C ARG A 299 3.53 -30.50 -4.48
N PRO A 300 2.54 -30.28 -3.57
CA PRO A 300 2.61 -29.28 -2.51
C PRO A 300 3.53 -29.73 -1.35
N GLU A 301 4.80 -29.97 -1.67
CA GLU A 301 5.81 -30.57 -0.78
C GLU A 301 6.89 -29.57 -0.33
N ARG A 302 6.91 -28.37 -0.91
CA ARG A 302 7.91 -27.34 -0.61
C ARG A 302 7.28 -26.20 0.16
N VAL A 303 7.96 -25.77 1.22
CA VAL A 303 7.58 -24.61 2.01
C VAL A 303 8.62 -23.52 1.87
N VAL A 304 8.15 -22.30 1.64
CA VAL A 304 8.96 -21.09 1.58
C VAL A 304 8.44 -20.09 2.59
N GLU A 305 9.36 -19.52 3.36
CA GLU A 305 9.06 -18.36 4.20
C GLU A 305 9.13 -17.11 3.32
N VAL A 306 8.06 -16.32 3.35
CA VAL A 306 7.95 -15.09 2.59
C VAL A 306 7.74 -13.90 3.53
N ARG A 307 8.35 -12.77 3.21
CA ARG A 307 8.05 -11.49 3.85
C ARG A 307 6.90 -10.82 3.14
N TYR A 308 5.88 -10.40 3.87
CA TYR A 308 4.71 -9.73 3.31
C TYR A 308 4.36 -8.48 4.14
N ASP A 309 3.68 -7.53 3.50
CA ASP A 309 3.24 -6.29 4.14
C ASP A 309 1.86 -6.52 4.80
N HIS A 310 0.81 -6.75 3.99
CA HIS A 310 -0.56 -6.94 4.47
C HIS A 310 -1.30 -8.04 3.70
N MET A 311 -2.33 -8.59 4.35
CA MET A 311 -3.35 -9.42 3.70
C MET A 311 -4.45 -8.54 3.10
N GLU A 312 -5.03 -9.01 2.00
CA GLU A 312 -6.22 -8.47 1.33
C GLU A 312 -7.20 -9.64 1.17
N GLY A 313 -8.20 -9.69 2.07
CA GLY A 313 -8.99 -10.89 2.29
C GLY A 313 -8.10 -12.09 2.63
N GLU A 314 -8.02 -13.03 1.70
CA GLU A 314 -7.33 -14.32 1.88
C GLU A 314 -5.95 -14.37 1.20
N ARG A 315 -5.41 -13.23 0.78
CA ARG A 315 -4.20 -13.20 -0.07
C ARG A 315 -3.26 -12.11 0.38
N PHE A 316 -2.02 -12.15 -0.06
CA PHE A 316 -1.12 -11.01 0.09
C PHE A 316 -1.52 -9.87 -0.85
N ARG A 317 -1.70 -8.66 -0.28
CA ARG A 317 -2.04 -7.43 -1.04
C ARG A 317 -0.96 -7.06 -2.04
N HIS A 318 0.30 -7.15 -1.61
CA HIS A 318 1.47 -6.87 -2.43
C HIS A 318 2.25 -8.15 -2.69
N LEU A 319 3.04 -8.14 -3.77
CA LEU A 319 3.91 -9.27 -4.10
C LEU A 319 4.86 -9.53 -2.92
N PRO A 320 4.70 -10.65 -2.19
CA PRO A 320 5.60 -10.97 -1.08
C PRO A 320 7.02 -11.19 -1.60
N GLN A 321 7.99 -11.08 -0.69
CA GLN A 321 9.40 -11.28 -1.00
C GLN A 321 9.86 -12.63 -0.47
N PHE A 322 10.62 -13.36 -1.28
CA PHE A 322 11.31 -14.56 -0.82
C PHE A 322 12.18 -14.21 0.41
N ASN A 323 12.05 -14.98 1.48
CA ASN A 323 12.95 -14.89 2.62
C ASN A 323 13.93 -16.06 2.62
N ARG A 324 13.41 -17.28 2.77
CA ARG A 324 14.19 -18.52 2.79
C ARG A 324 13.31 -19.74 2.54
N TRP A 325 13.94 -20.83 2.09
CA TRP A 325 13.29 -22.14 2.07
C TRP A 325 13.16 -22.70 3.50
N ARG A 326 12.07 -23.43 3.76
CA ARG A 326 11.77 -24.06 5.05
C ARG A 326 11.66 -25.58 4.90
N PRO A 327 12.77 -26.29 4.64
CA PRO A 327 12.75 -27.75 4.53
C PRO A 327 12.41 -28.44 5.86
N ASP A 328 12.49 -27.69 6.96
CA ASP A 328 12.12 -28.09 8.31
C ASP A 328 10.62 -28.06 8.59
N ARG A 329 9.81 -27.51 7.67
CA ARG A 329 8.38 -27.27 7.88
C ARG A 329 7.53 -28.27 7.11
N ASP A 330 6.56 -28.87 7.79
CA ASP A 330 5.50 -29.65 7.15
C ASP A 330 4.57 -28.71 6.36
N PRO A 331 4.36 -28.91 5.04
CA PRO A 331 3.41 -28.14 4.25
C PRO A 331 2.02 -28.03 4.88
N ARG A 332 1.50 -29.09 5.52
CA ARG A 332 0.16 -29.08 6.15
C ARG A 332 0.05 -28.13 7.34
N SER A 333 1.18 -27.79 7.97
CA SER A 333 1.24 -26.84 9.09
C SER A 333 1.24 -25.37 8.66
N CYS A 334 1.30 -25.09 7.35
CA CYS A 334 1.26 -23.74 6.79
C CYS A 334 -0.19 -23.26 6.70
N THR A 335 -0.77 -22.80 7.81
CA THR A 335 -2.19 -22.39 7.89
C THR A 335 -2.34 -20.88 8.05
N TYR A 336 -3.57 -20.35 7.95
CA TYR A 336 -3.85 -18.93 8.24
C TYR A 336 -3.61 -18.54 9.69
N ALA A 337 -3.64 -19.49 10.64
CA ALA A 337 -3.41 -19.22 12.06
C ALA A 337 -2.00 -18.72 12.37
N GLN A 338 -1.05 -18.86 11.45
CA GLN A 338 0.30 -18.32 11.59
C GLN A 338 0.38 -16.81 11.31
N LEU A 339 -0.62 -16.26 10.61
CA LEU A 339 -0.61 -14.86 10.20
C LEU A 339 -0.93 -14.01 11.43
N GLU A 340 -0.08 -13.04 11.70
CA GLU A 340 -0.33 -12.05 12.74
C GLU A 340 -1.60 -11.27 12.39
N VAL A 341 -2.59 -11.33 13.28
CA VAL A 341 -3.78 -10.48 13.26
C VAL A 341 -3.44 -9.27 14.11
N PRO A 342 -3.17 -8.10 13.51
CA PRO A 342 -2.86 -6.91 14.29
C PRO A 342 -4.07 -6.52 15.14
N MET A 343 -3.81 -5.93 16.31
CA MET A 343 -4.88 -5.40 17.15
C MET A 343 -5.63 -4.30 16.39
N THR A 344 -6.95 -4.41 16.34
CA THR A 344 -7.80 -3.40 15.71
C THR A 344 -7.84 -2.17 16.60
N TYR A 345 -7.39 -1.02 16.07
CA TYR A 345 -7.43 0.27 16.74
C TYR A 345 -8.38 1.19 15.98
N ASP A 346 -9.06 2.09 16.68
CA ASP A 346 -9.96 3.05 16.05
C ASP A 346 -9.13 4.20 15.45
N LEU A 347 -9.33 4.50 14.15
CA LEU A 347 -8.66 5.61 13.48
C LEU A 347 -8.92 6.97 14.16
N ARG A 348 -10.05 7.10 14.86
CA ARG A 348 -10.45 8.31 15.58
C ARG A 348 -9.57 8.60 16.78
N ASP A 349 -8.89 7.59 17.32
CA ASP A 349 -7.91 7.76 18.39
C ASP A 349 -6.59 8.39 17.89
N ILE A 350 -6.38 8.39 16.57
CA ILE A 350 -5.17 8.91 15.91
C ILE A 350 -5.46 10.28 15.29
N ILE A 351 -6.56 10.39 14.54
CA ILE A 351 -7.06 11.64 13.96
C ILE A 351 -8.54 11.77 14.30
N PRO A 352 -8.92 12.70 15.19
CA PRO A 352 -10.31 12.99 15.46
C PRO A 352 -11.08 13.35 14.17
N GLY A 353 -12.23 12.70 13.98
CA GLY A 353 -13.10 12.92 12.83
C GLY A 353 -12.69 12.20 11.53
N LEU A 354 -11.66 11.35 11.55
CA LEU A 354 -11.32 10.47 10.43
C LEU A 354 -12.20 9.21 10.45
N GLY A 355 -12.99 9.00 9.39
CA GLY A 355 -13.99 7.91 9.29
C GLY A 355 -15.43 8.42 9.26
N ARG A 356 -16.41 7.50 9.26
CA ARG A 356 -17.82 7.90 9.39
C ARG A 356 -18.12 8.33 10.84
N PRO A 357 -18.94 9.37 11.06
CA PRO A 357 -19.38 9.77 12.39
C PRO A 357 -20.19 8.68 13.10
#